data_AF-A0A6P7ZV36-F1
#
_entry.id   AF-A0A6P7ZV36-F1
#
_cell.length_a   1.000
_cell.length_b   1.000
_cell.length_c   1.000
_cell.angle_alpha   90.00
_cell.angle_beta   90.00
_cell.angle_gamma   90.00
#
_symmetry.space_group_name_H-M   'P 1'
#
loop_
_entity.id
_entity.type
_entity.pdbx_description
1 polymer ?
#
loop_
_entity_poly.entity_id
_entity_poly.type
_entity_poly.pdbx_seq_one_letter_code
_entity_poly.pdbx_strand_id
1 'polypeptide(L)'
;MSGKKRSGKKGKRILQSSCSRKHKVIQPARKRQRQLTTEEAKGSLNHKISLKRARTATWKPLPNSILEYLKAEMDAAVLSLFGQKIHGKEDINNHLNTLRESLLKDFQNLKVPSLNSGGLKNTQKHLAQEEQLLQSSEETLELLQGEIDNTVKANEQLDEEIQSLQQKIKLLQSEEVDENRQKKIFPLSSVGFLTLPQLSKRDMEAPFLQNDALFAREQVGLLKDINTVHSSAVVTKVQMLLERAYEITEGL
;
A
#
# COMPACT_ATOMS: atom_id res chain seq x y z
N MET A 1 -33.10 53.42 -44.51
CA MET A 1 -33.71 54.46 -43.64
C MET A 1 -33.75 53.95 -42.22
N SER A 2 -33.34 54.81 -41.27
CA SER A 2 -33.62 54.85 -39.82
C SER A 2 -33.69 53.53 -39.03
N GLY A 3 -32.98 53.32 -37.92
CA GLY A 3 -32.16 54.17 -37.05
C GLY A 3 -31.67 53.24 -35.91
N LYS A 4 -30.42 53.40 -35.44
CA LYS A 4 -30.08 54.03 -34.14
C LYS A 4 -30.87 53.43 -32.96
N LYS A 5 -30.30 53.07 -31.81
CA LYS A 5 -28.97 53.14 -31.20
C LYS A 5 -29.25 52.77 -29.73
N ARG A 6 -28.30 52.10 -29.05
CA ARG A 6 -28.00 52.27 -27.60
C ARG A 6 -29.08 51.78 -26.61
N SER A 7 -28.81 51.36 -25.38
CA SER A 7 -27.60 51.24 -24.56
C SER A 7 -28.02 50.67 -23.20
N GLY A 8 -27.07 50.00 -22.53
CA GLY A 8 -26.86 50.12 -21.07
C GLY A 8 -27.72 49.22 -20.18
N LYS A 9 -27.13 48.23 -19.50
CA LYS A 9 -26.37 48.29 -18.23
C LYS A 9 -27.26 48.22 -16.97
N LYS A 10 -27.04 47.12 -16.24
CA LYS A 10 -26.97 46.96 -14.77
C LYS A 10 -28.25 47.17 -13.94
N GLY A 11 -28.57 46.15 -13.16
CA GLY A 11 -29.37 46.29 -11.93
C GLY A 11 -29.56 44.97 -11.19
N LYS A 12 -28.65 44.65 -10.25
CA LYS A 12 -28.83 43.63 -9.21
C LYS A 12 -30.11 43.90 -8.41
N ARG A 13 -30.83 42.86 -8.02
CA ARG A 13 -31.43 42.78 -6.68
C ARG A 13 -31.65 41.34 -6.24
N ILE A 14 -31.04 41.04 -5.10
CA ILE A 14 -31.16 39.83 -4.28
C ILE A 14 -32.52 39.90 -3.58
N LEU A 15 -33.23 38.77 -3.50
CA LEU A 15 -34.19 38.50 -2.43
C LEU A 15 -33.99 37.05 -1.98
N GLN A 16 -33.40 36.92 -0.80
CA GLN A 16 -33.41 35.71 0.01
C GLN A 16 -34.86 35.45 0.47
N SER A 17 -35.32 34.20 0.42
CA SER A 17 -36.43 33.74 1.25
C SER A 17 -36.11 32.38 1.83
N SER A 18 -35.68 32.42 3.09
CA SER A 18 -35.63 31.34 4.07
C SER A 18 -37.04 30.92 4.54
N CYS A 19 -37.28 29.62 4.71
CA CYS A 19 -37.93 28.97 5.88
C CYS A 19 -38.34 27.54 5.50
N SER A 20 -37.76 26.49 6.08
CA SER A 20 -38.06 25.91 7.41
C SER A 20 -39.10 24.79 7.35
N ARG A 21 -38.59 23.57 7.59
CA ARG A 21 -39.31 22.34 7.96
C ARG A 21 -40.24 22.58 9.16
N LYS A 22 -41.43 21.98 9.18
CA LYS A 22 -41.98 21.20 10.33
C LYS A 22 -43.06 20.20 9.88
N HIS A 23 -43.08 19.08 10.61
CA HIS A 23 -43.87 17.85 10.48
C HIS A 23 -45.35 17.96 10.87
N LYS A 24 -46.19 17.08 10.29
CA LYS A 24 -47.33 16.29 10.85
C LYS A 24 -48.23 15.85 9.66
N VAL A 25 -48.95 14.73 9.59
CA VAL A 25 -49.17 13.51 10.39
C VAL A 25 -50.06 12.58 9.50
N ILE A 26 -49.73 11.28 9.47
CA ILE A 26 -50.59 10.06 9.37
C ILE A 26 -51.70 9.96 8.28
N GLN A 27 -51.59 8.92 7.42
CA GLN A 27 -52.57 7.83 7.10
C GLN A 27 -52.32 7.24 5.67
N PRO A 28 -52.77 6.01 5.31
CA PRO A 28 -52.62 4.73 5.99
C PRO A 28 -52.04 3.62 5.06
N ALA A 29 -51.76 2.46 5.66
CA ALA A 29 -51.11 1.29 5.08
C ALA A 29 -51.89 0.60 3.93
N ARG A 30 -51.21 0.33 2.81
CA ARG A 30 -51.61 -0.71 1.85
C ARG A 30 -50.83 -2.00 2.12
N LYS A 31 -51.55 -2.98 2.68
CA LYS A 31 -51.12 -4.38 2.83
C LYS A 31 -50.61 -4.93 1.48
N ARG A 32 -49.32 -5.28 1.41
CA ARG A 32 -48.81 -6.28 0.46
C ARG A 32 -48.51 -7.54 1.26
N GLN A 33 -49.47 -8.45 1.25
CA GLN A 33 -49.35 -9.75 1.88
C GLN A 33 -48.45 -10.61 0.98
N ARG A 34 -47.17 -10.72 1.35
CA ARG A 34 -46.32 -11.83 0.94
C ARG A 34 -46.86 -13.07 1.65
N GLN A 35 -47.57 -13.93 0.93
CA GLN A 35 -47.77 -15.30 1.38
C GLN A 35 -46.63 -16.13 0.81
N LEU A 36 -45.70 -16.47 1.71
CA LEU A 36 -44.86 -17.64 1.61
C LEU A 36 -45.80 -18.84 1.80
N THR A 37 -45.97 -19.67 0.78
CA THR A 37 -46.57 -21.01 0.97
C THR A 37 -45.56 -22.02 0.49
N THR A 38 -44.88 -22.61 1.47
CA THR A 38 -44.33 -23.96 1.39
C THR A 38 -45.49 -24.89 1.03
N GLU A 39 -45.51 -25.39 -0.20
CA GLU A 39 -46.30 -26.57 -0.53
C GLU A 39 -45.38 -27.65 -1.12
N GLU A 40 -45.28 -28.68 -0.32
CA GLU A 40 -44.89 -30.06 -0.55
C GLU A 40 -44.72 -30.48 -2.02
N ALA A 41 -43.50 -30.95 -2.31
CA ALA A 41 -43.20 -31.76 -3.48
C ALA A 41 -43.97 -33.09 -3.41
N LYS A 42 -45.11 -33.18 -4.10
CA LYS A 42 -45.69 -34.44 -4.57
C LYS A 42 -45.94 -34.36 -6.07
N GLY A 43 -45.39 -35.35 -6.76
CA GLY A 43 -45.09 -35.30 -8.18
C GLY A 43 -46.28 -35.08 -9.10
N SER A 44 -46.00 -34.38 -10.20
CA SER A 44 -46.62 -34.66 -11.49
C SER A 44 -45.75 -34.05 -12.59
N LEU A 45 -44.78 -34.84 -13.07
CA LEU A 45 -44.12 -34.62 -14.35
C LEU A 45 -45.18 -34.80 -15.44
N ASN A 46 -45.91 -33.73 -15.81
CA ASN A 46 -46.69 -33.61 -17.05
C ASN A 46 -47.26 -32.18 -17.17
N HIS A 47 -46.41 -31.16 -17.23
CA HIS A 47 -46.86 -29.84 -17.71
C HIS A 47 -47.05 -29.88 -19.22
N LYS A 48 -48.19 -30.42 -19.66
CA LYS A 48 -48.65 -30.23 -21.04
C LYS A 48 -49.04 -28.77 -21.18
N ILE A 49 -48.11 -27.95 -21.68
CA ILE A 49 -48.32 -26.52 -21.94
C ILE A 49 -49.47 -26.40 -22.95
N SER A 50 -50.66 -26.10 -22.45
CA SER A 50 -51.84 -25.82 -23.27
C SER A 50 -51.66 -24.46 -23.93
N LEU A 51 -51.03 -24.47 -25.11
CA LEU A 51 -50.98 -23.31 -25.99
C LEU A 51 -52.41 -23.04 -26.49
N LYS A 52 -52.95 -21.88 -26.14
CA LYS A 52 -54.23 -21.40 -26.70
C LYS A 52 -54.12 -21.44 -28.23
N ARG A 53 -54.99 -22.21 -28.91
CA ARG A 53 -55.03 -22.42 -30.39
C ARG A 53 -54.89 -21.15 -31.24
N ALA A 54 -55.23 -19.99 -30.70
CA ALA A 54 -55.06 -18.71 -31.36
C ALA A 54 -53.59 -18.29 -31.59
N ARG A 55 -52.64 -18.73 -30.75
CA ARG A 55 -51.20 -18.40 -30.89
C ARG A 55 -50.43 -19.33 -31.83
N THR A 56 -51.00 -20.47 -32.19
CA THR A 56 -50.40 -21.43 -33.15
C THR A 56 -50.70 -21.07 -34.61
N ALA A 57 -51.59 -20.11 -34.85
CA ALA A 57 -51.95 -19.67 -36.19
C ALA A 57 -50.87 -18.80 -36.87
N THR A 58 -49.95 -18.21 -36.11
CA THR A 58 -48.82 -17.41 -36.63
C THR A 58 -47.53 -18.21 -36.78
N TRP A 59 -47.57 -19.53 -36.59
CA TRP A 59 -46.40 -20.38 -36.71
C TRP A 59 -46.07 -20.60 -38.17
N LYS A 60 -44.80 -20.36 -38.52
CA LYS A 60 -44.31 -20.51 -39.88
C LYS A 60 -43.62 -21.87 -40.01
N PRO A 61 -43.64 -22.49 -41.20
CA PRO A 61 -42.77 -23.62 -41.49
C PRO A 61 -41.30 -23.18 -41.30
N LEU A 62 -40.45 -24.14 -40.96
CA LEU A 62 -39.02 -23.90 -40.77
C LEU A 62 -38.43 -23.26 -42.04
N PRO A 63 -37.61 -22.20 -41.92
CA PRO A 63 -36.99 -21.57 -43.09
C PRO A 63 -36.01 -22.54 -43.78
N ASN A 64 -35.98 -22.50 -45.11
CA ASN A 64 -35.19 -23.42 -45.95
C ASN A 64 -33.70 -23.43 -45.59
N SER A 65 -33.13 -22.30 -45.16
CA SER A 65 -31.72 -22.21 -44.77
C SER A 65 -31.37 -23.10 -43.57
N ILE A 66 -32.26 -23.17 -42.56
CA ILE A 66 -32.07 -24.04 -41.39
C ILE A 66 -32.26 -25.50 -41.81
N LEU A 67 -33.19 -25.76 -42.72
CA LEU A 67 -33.42 -27.10 -43.23
C LEU A 67 -32.20 -27.63 -44.02
N GLU A 68 -31.59 -26.79 -44.85
CA GLU A 68 -30.34 -27.12 -45.54
C GLU A 68 -29.19 -27.37 -44.57
N TYR A 69 -29.07 -26.55 -43.51
CA TYR A 69 -28.09 -26.78 -42.45
C TYR A 69 -28.31 -28.12 -41.72
N LEU A 70 -29.54 -28.39 -41.28
CA LEU A 70 -29.89 -29.66 -40.63
C LEU A 70 -29.65 -30.86 -41.54
N LYS A 71 -29.96 -30.73 -42.83
CA LYS A 71 -29.67 -31.76 -43.84
C LYS A 71 -28.16 -32.00 -43.96
N ALA A 72 -27.36 -30.93 -44.03
CA ALA A 72 -25.90 -31.04 -44.11
C ALA A 72 -25.30 -31.69 -42.84
N GLU A 73 -25.82 -31.36 -41.66
CA GLU A 73 -25.37 -31.96 -40.40
C GLU A 73 -25.74 -33.45 -40.32
N MET A 74 -26.94 -33.83 -40.75
CA MET A 74 -27.34 -35.23 -40.86
C MET A 74 -26.47 -35.99 -41.87
N ASP A 75 -26.16 -35.37 -43.01
CA ASP A 75 -25.29 -35.95 -44.03
C ASP A 75 -23.87 -36.18 -43.50
N ALA A 76 -23.34 -35.21 -42.75
CA ALA A 76 -22.05 -35.34 -42.07
C ALA A 76 -22.07 -36.47 -41.03
N ALA A 77 -23.13 -36.58 -40.23
CA ALA A 77 -23.29 -37.65 -39.24
C ALA A 77 -23.36 -39.05 -39.90
N VAL A 78 -24.11 -39.17 -40.99
CA VAL A 78 -24.21 -40.40 -41.79
C VAL A 78 -22.83 -40.77 -42.38
N LEU A 79 -22.11 -39.81 -42.96
CA LEU A 79 -20.76 -40.02 -43.48
C LEU A 79 -19.74 -40.42 -42.39
N SER A 80 -19.84 -39.81 -41.20
CA SER A 80 -18.99 -40.11 -40.04
C SER A 80 -19.16 -41.56 -39.58
N LEU A 81 -20.39 -42.07 -39.57
CA LEU A 81 -20.69 -43.47 -39.24
C LEU A 81 -20.10 -44.44 -40.28
N PHE A 82 -20.07 -44.07 -41.56
CA PHE A 82 -19.44 -44.89 -42.62
C PHE A 82 -17.92 -44.89 -42.60
N GLY A 83 -17.31 -43.87 -42.01
CA GLY A 83 -15.86 -43.84 -41.73
C GLY A 83 -15.41 -44.96 -40.78
N GLN A 84 -16.34 -45.57 -40.04
CA GLN A 84 -16.07 -46.68 -39.14
C GLN A 84 -16.11 -48.04 -39.88
N LYS A 85 -15.29 -49.01 -39.42
CA LYS A 85 -15.24 -50.37 -40.00
C LYS A 85 -16.44 -51.21 -39.51
N ILE A 86 -17.62 -50.93 -40.07
CA ILE A 86 -18.86 -51.64 -39.76
C ILE A 86 -19.16 -52.66 -40.88
N HIS A 87 -19.54 -53.89 -40.52
CA HIS A 87 -20.00 -54.93 -41.45
C HIS A 87 -21.49 -54.71 -41.79
N GLY A 88 -21.92 -55.02 -43.02
CA GLY A 88 -23.33 -54.80 -43.44
C GLY A 88 -23.68 -53.34 -43.76
N LYS A 89 -22.74 -52.60 -44.40
CA LYS A 89 -22.87 -51.16 -44.66
C LYS A 89 -24.10 -50.78 -45.49
N GLU A 90 -24.56 -51.66 -46.38
CA GLU A 90 -25.67 -51.37 -47.29
C GLU A 90 -27.02 -51.34 -46.56
N ASP A 91 -27.30 -52.31 -45.70
CA ASP A 91 -28.53 -52.35 -44.90
C ASP A 91 -28.59 -51.19 -43.89
N ILE A 92 -27.45 -50.89 -43.26
CA ILE A 92 -27.32 -49.74 -42.35
C ILE A 92 -27.51 -48.43 -43.11
N ASN A 93 -26.99 -48.31 -44.34
CA ASN A 93 -27.20 -47.15 -45.19
C ASN A 93 -28.66 -46.97 -45.58
N ASN A 94 -29.33 -48.04 -45.98
CA ASN A 94 -30.74 -47.99 -46.34
C ASN A 94 -31.59 -47.58 -45.14
N HIS A 95 -31.29 -48.09 -43.95
CA HIS A 95 -31.98 -47.71 -42.71
C HIS A 95 -31.72 -46.25 -42.32
N LEU A 96 -30.46 -45.80 -42.33
CA LEU A 96 -30.09 -44.42 -41.99
C LEU A 96 -30.65 -43.41 -42.99
N ASN A 97 -30.68 -43.73 -44.29
CA ASN A 97 -31.29 -42.87 -45.30
C ASN A 97 -32.80 -42.79 -45.13
N THR A 98 -33.47 -43.90 -44.80
CA THR A 98 -34.90 -43.90 -44.49
C THR A 98 -35.21 -43.03 -43.28
N LEU A 99 -34.39 -43.13 -42.22
CA LEU A 99 -34.51 -42.32 -41.01
C LEU A 99 -34.25 -40.84 -41.28
N ARG A 100 -33.22 -40.52 -42.08
CA ARG A 100 -32.91 -39.16 -42.53
C ARG A 100 -34.10 -38.56 -43.28
N GLU A 101 -34.68 -39.30 -44.23
CA GLU A 101 -35.83 -38.82 -45.01
C GLU A 101 -37.08 -38.63 -44.15
N SER A 102 -37.36 -39.54 -43.21
CA SER A 102 -38.50 -39.38 -42.31
C SER A 102 -38.32 -38.15 -41.41
N LEU A 103 -37.12 -37.97 -40.87
CA LEU A 103 -36.81 -36.85 -39.99
C LEU A 103 -36.85 -35.51 -40.73
N LEU A 104 -36.35 -35.45 -41.96
CA LEU A 104 -36.45 -34.26 -42.81
C LEU A 104 -37.92 -33.91 -43.12
N LYS A 105 -38.78 -34.91 -43.39
CA LYS A 105 -40.22 -34.69 -43.57
C LYS A 105 -40.87 -34.14 -42.30
N ASP A 106 -40.49 -34.66 -41.14
CA ASP A 106 -40.98 -34.15 -39.86
C ASP A 106 -40.55 -32.69 -39.63
N PHE A 107 -39.31 -32.33 -39.97
CA PHE A 107 -38.82 -30.95 -39.89
C PHE A 107 -39.49 -30.00 -40.90
N GLN A 108 -39.85 -30.47 -42.10
CA GLN A 108 -40.64 -29.69 -43.07
C GLN A 108 -42.05 -29.40 -42.57
N ASN A 109 -42.66 -30.37 -41.90
CA ASN A 109 -44.00 -30.26 -41.33
C ASN A 109 -44.01 -29.55 -39.97
N LEU A 110 -42.83 -29.36 -39.35
CA LEU A 110 -42.69 -28.70 -38.07
C LEU A 110 -42.97 -27.20 -38.21
N LYS A 111 -44.10 -26.79 -37.66
CA LYS A 111 -44.45 -25.38 -37.52
C LYS A 111 -43.77 -24.84 -36.28
N VAL A 112 -42.92 -23.84 -36.47
CA VAL A 112 -42.18 -23.20 -35.37
C VAL A 112 -42.81 -21.82 -35.13
N PRO A 113 -42.92 -21.36 -33.87
CA PRO A 113 -43.28 -19.99 -33.59
C PRO A 113 -42.39 -19.06 -34.41
N SER A 114 -42.99 -18.16 -35.19
CA SER A 114 -42.18 -17.14 -35.87
C SER A 114 -41.47 -16.36 -34.79
N LEU A 115 -40.14 -16.52 -34.70
CA LEU A 115 -39.32 -15.78 -33.77
C LEU A 115 -39.50 -14.30 -34.11
N ASN A 116 -40.31 -13.60 -33.32
CA ASN A 116 -40.54 -12.18 -33.52
C ASN A 116 -39.15 -11.54 -33.44
N SER A 117 -38.63 -11.04 -34.56
CA SER A 117 -37.24 -10.57 -34.69
C SER A 117 -36.88 -9.45 -33.69
N GLY A 118 -37.88 -8.80 -33.08
CA GLY A 118 -37.70 -7.91 -31.95
C GLY A 118 -37.11 -8.57 -30.71
N GLY A 119 -37.46 -9.83 -30.41
CA GLY A 119 -36.85 -10.60 -29.32
C GLY A 119 -35.37 -10.87 -29.56
N LEU A 120 -35.01 -11.22 -30.81
CA LEU A 120 -33.62 -11.43 -31.21
C LEU A 120 -32.79 -10.13 -31.18
N LYS A 121 -33.39 -8.99 -31.54
CA LYS A 121 -32.74 -7.68 -31.40
C LYS A 121 -32.47 -7.32 -29.93
N ASN A 122 -33.36 -7.73 -29.02
CA ASN A 122 -33.14 -7.54 -27.60
C ASN A 122 -32.02 -8.45 -27.08
N THR A 123 -31.98 -9.72 -27.48
CA THR A 123 -30.88 -10.62 -27.12
C THR A 123 -29.53 -10.15 -27.67
N GLN A 124 -29.51 -9.59 -28.89
CA GLN A 124 -28.29 -9.00 -29.45
C GLN A 124 -27.83 -7.76 -28.68
N LYS A 125 -28.75 -6.90 -28.22
CA LYS A 125 -28.41 -5.78 -27.35
C LYS A 125 -27.91 -6.24 -25.98
N HIS A 126 -28.51 -7.28 -25.41
CA HIS A 126 -28.05 -7.87 -24.16
C HIS A 126 -26.64 -8.47 -24.30
N LEU A 127 -26.36 -9.17 -25.41
CA LEU A 127 -25.04 -9.69 -25.73
C LEU A 127 -24.00 -8.57 -25.83
N ALA A 128 -24.28 -7.51 -26.59
CA ALA A 128 -23.37 -6.37 -26.71
C ALA A 128 -23.12 -5.65 -25.37
N GLN A 129 -24.15 -5.56 -24.52
CA GLN A 129 -24.01 -5.00 -23.17
C GLN A 129 -23.16 -5.89 -22.26
N GLU A 130 -23.31 -7.21 -22.37
CA GLU A 130 -22.51 -8.19 -21.63
C GLU A 130 -21.05 -8.17 -22.08
N GLU A 131 -20.79 -8.08 -23.39
CA GLU A 131 -19.46 -7.92 -23.95
C GLU A 131 -18.78 -6.64 -23.45
N GLN A 132 -19.50 -5.51 -23.45
CA GLN A 132 -18.95 -4.26 -22.93
C GLN A 132 -18.63 -4.35 -21.43
N LEU A 133 -19.50 -4.99 -20.65
CA LEU A 133 -19.25 -5.21 -19.22
C LEU A 133 -18.02 -6.09 -19.01
N LEU A 134 -17.88 -7.15 -19.80
CA LEU A 134 -16.75 -8.06 -19.75
C LEU A 134 -15.43 -7.32 -20.05
N GLN A 135 -15.41 -6.51 -21.11
CA GLN A 135 -14.25 -5.67 -21.44
C GLN A 135 -13.88 -4.72 -20.30
N SER A 136 -14.85 -4.01 -19.74
CA SER A 136 -14.59 -3.11 -18.59
C SER A 136 -14.10 -3.88 -17.36
N SER A 137 -14.60 -5.10 -17.16
CA SER A 137 -14.15 -5.96 -16.06
C SER A 137 -12.71 -6.41 -16.29
N GLU A 138 -12.33 -6.77 -17.50
CA GLU A 138 -10.97 -7.16 -17.87
C GLU A 138 -9.99 -5.99 -17.63
N GLU A 139 -10.32 -4.79 -18.09
CA GLU A 139 -9.53 -3.57 -17.82
C GLU A 139 -9.36 -3.31 -16.31
N THR A 140 -10.42 -3.48 -15.51
CA THR A 140 -10.31 -3.32 -14.06
C THR A 140 -9.45 -4.40 -13.40
N LEU A 141 -9.48 -5.63 -13.91
CA LEU A 141 -8.63 -6.71 -13.41
C LEU A 141 -7.17 -6.46 -13.74
N GLU A 142 -6.85 -5.98 -14.93
CA GLU A 142 -5.48 -5.59 -15.30
C GLU A 142 -4.95 -4.47 -14.40
N LEU A 143 -5.77 -3.46 -14.11
CA LEU A 143 -5.41 -2.38 -13.18
C LEU A 143 -5.13 -2.90 -11.77
N LEU A 144 -6.00 -3.78 -11.25
CA LEU A 144 -5.82 -4.37 -9.93
C LEU A 144 -4.58 -5.27 -9.88
N GLN A 145 -4.29 -6.02 -10.94
CA GLN A 145 -3.07 -6.82 -11.03
C GLN A 145 -1.83 -5.91 -11.02
N GLY A 146 -1.86 -4.79 -11.75
CA GLY A 146 -0.78 -3.80 -11.71
C GLY A 146 -0.57 -3.18 -10.32
N GLU A 147 -1.66 -2.92 -9.58
CA GLU A 147 -1.57 -2.43 -8.20
C GLU A 147 -0.97 -3.49 -7.25
N ILE A 148 -1.37 -4.75 -7.40
CA ILE A 148 -0.78 -5.88 -6.67
C ILE A 148 0.72 -5.96 -6.96
N ASP A 149 1.13 -5.95 -8.23
CA ASP A 149 2.54 -6.06 -8.60
C ASP A 149 3.37 -4.88 -8.05
N ASN A 150 2.80 -3.67 -8.04
CA ASN A 150 3.44 -2.50 -7.46
C ASN A 150 3.58 -2.61 -5.94
N THR A 151 2.54 -3.08 -5.24
CA THR A 151 2.60 -3.28 -3.78
C THR A 151 3.55 -4.40 -3.40
N VAL A 152 3.64 -5.47 -4.19
CA VAL A 152 4.62 -6.55 -4.02
C VAL A 152 6.04 -5.98 -4.15
N LYS A 153 6.34 -5.23 -5.21
CA LYS A 153 7.65 -4.58 -5.38
C LYS A 153 7.99 -3.64 -4.24
N ALA A 154 7.02 -2.87 -3.75
CA ALA A 154 7.23 -1.99 -2.61
C ALA A 154 7.54 -2.78 -1.32
N ASN A 155 6.87 -3.91 -1.10
CA ASN A 155 7.18 -4.80 0.02
C ASN A 155 8.56 -5.44 -0.12
N GLU A 156 8.96 -5.88 -1.31
CA GLU A 156 10.31 -6.42 -1.55
C GLU A 156 11.40 -5.39 -1.20
N GLN A 157 11.21 -4.12 -1.59
CA GLN A 157 12.12 -3.03 -1.23
C GLN A 157 12.18 -2.78 0.28
N LEU A 158 11.03 -2.82 0.96
CA LEU A 158 10.98 -2.69 2.42
C LEU A 158 11.66 -3.87 3.11
N ASP A 159 11.50 -5.09 2.60
CA ASP A 159 12.17 -6.28 3.12
C ASP A 159 13.70 -6.18 2.96
N GLU A 160 14.19 -5.69 1.82
CA GLU A 160 15.61 -5.40 1.61
C GLU A 160 16.13 -4.35 2.60
N GLU A 161 15.37 -3.27 2.83
CA GLU A 161 15.72 -2.23 3.79
C GLU A 161 15.77 -2.78 5.23
N ILE A 162 14.78 -3.59 5.62
CA ILE A 162 14.75 -4.27 6.92
C ILE A 162 15.98 -5.17 7.09
N GLN A 163 16.33 -5.97 6.07
CA GLN A 163 17.50 -6.84 6.12
C GLN A 163 18.81 -6.04 6.26
N SER A 164 18.96 -4.95 5.52
CA SER A 164 20.11 -4.04 5.63
C SER A 164 20.24 -3.44 7.03
N LEU A 165 19.14 -2.95 7.59
CA LEU A 165 19.11 -2.41 8.96
C LEU A 165 19.44 -3.48 10.00
N GLN A 166 18.91 -4.71 9.85
CA GLN A 166 19.25 -5.82 10.73
C GLN A 166 20.74 -6.18 10.69
N GLN A 167 21.36 -6.18 9.51
CA GLN A 167 22.80 -6.39 9.39
C GLN A 167 23.60 -5.28 10.09
N LYS A 168 23.18 -4.02 9.91
CA LYS A 168 23.81 -2.88 10.59
C LYS A 168 23.70 -2.96 12.10
N ILE A 169 22.54 -3.34 12.62
CA ILE A 169 22.32 -3.57 14.06
C ILE A 169 23.26 -4.67 14.57
N LYS A 170 23.37 -5.80 13.85
CA LYS A 170 24.28 -6.90 14.24
C LYS A 170 25.75 -6.45 14.27
N LEU A 171 26.18 -5.64 13.30
CA LEU A 171 27.54 -5.11 13.25
C LEU A 171 27.80 -4.18 14.44
N LEU A 172 26.91 -3.23 14.71
CA LEU A 172 27.03 -2.33 15.85
C LEU A 172 27.02 -3.09 17.19
N GLN A 173 26.19 -4.13 17.31
CA GLN A 173 26.19 -5.00 18.49
C GLN A 173 27.53 -5.72 18.67
N SER A 174 28.16 -6.19 17.59
CA SER A 174 29.49 -6.81 17.68
C SER A 174 30.56 -5.81 18.07
N GLU A 175 30.53 -4.59 17.52
CA GLU A 175 31.45 -3.52 17.87
C GLU A 175 31.30 -3.09 19.34
N GLU A 176 30.06 -2.97 19.83
CA GLU A 176 29.80 -2.67 21.25
C GLU A 176 30.31 -3.77 22.18
N VAL A 177 30.16 -5.04 21.79
CA VAL A 177 30.73 -6.17 22.54
C VAL A 177 32.25 -6.09 22.58
N ASP A 178 32.90 -5.76 21.46
CA ASP A 178 34.34 -5.61 21.38
C ASP A 178 34.85 -4.40 22.17
N GLU A 179 34.16 -3.26 22.11
CA GLU A 179 34.44 -2.09 22.96
C GLU A 179 34.29 -2.45 24.44
N ASN A 180 33.24 -3.17 24.83
CA ASN A 180 33.03 -3.57 26.21
C ASN A 180 34.08 -4.59 26.68
N ARG A 181 34.61 -5.43 25.78
CA ARG A 181 35.78 -6.28 26.06
C ARG A 181 37.03 -5.43 26.23
N GLN A 182 37.26 -4.44 25.38
CA GLN A 182 38.37 -3.50 25.51
C GLN A 182 38.28 -2.69 26.82
N LYS A 183 37.10 -2.19 27.20
CA LYS A 183 36.86 -1.50 28.49
C LYS A 183 37.08 -2.42 29.70
N LYS A 184 36.94 -3.74 29.57
CA LYS A 184 37.31 -4.70 30.63
C LYS A 184 38.82 -4.93 30.71
N ILE A 185 39.52 -4.91 29.58
CA ILE A 185 40.99 -5.07 29.51
C ILE A 185 41.70 -3.77 29.92
N PHE A 186 41.14 -2.64 29.52
CA PHE A 186 41.49 -1.28 29.91
C PHE A 186 40.30 -0.66 30.67
N PRO A 187 40.17 -0.94 31.97
CA PRO A 187 39.18 -0.25 32.80
C PRO A 187 39.54 1.24 32.80
N LEU A 188 38.82 2.03 32.03
CA LEU A 188 38.83 3.48 32.19
C LEU A 188 38.15 3.73 33.53
N SER A 189 38.98 3.83 34.57
CA SER A 189 38.60 4.22 35.93
C SER A 189 37.60 5.36 35.82
N SER A 190 36.39 5.17 36.34
CA SER A 190 35.31 6.16 36.40
C SER A 190 35.62 7.35 37.34
N VAL A 191 36.90 7.57 37.59
CA VAL A 191 37.46 8.68 38.35
C VAL A 191 38.64 9.11 37.50
N GLY A 192 38.60 10.35 37.00
CA GLY A 192 39.65 10.98 36.18
C GLY A 192 40.95 11.14 36.95
N PHE A 193 41.56 10.03 37.33
CA PHE A 193 42.82 9.95 38.03
C PHE A 193 43.70 9.05 37.17
N LEU A 194 44.68 9.65 36.51
CA LEU A 194 45.83 8.93 35.98
C LEU A 194 46.37 8.12 37.15
N THR A 195 46.09 6.82 37.20
CA THR A 195 46.65 5.92 38.20
C THR A 195 48.10 5.69 37.80
N LEU A 196 48.93 6.68 38.11
CA LEU A 196 50.37 6.52 38.10
C LEU A 196 50.73 5.38 39.06
N PRO A 197 51.73 4.57 38.74
CA PRO A 197 52.27 3.58 39.68
C PRO A 197 52.55 4.29 41.01
N GLN A 198 51.93 3.81 42.08
CA GLN A 198 52.08 4.40 43.39
C GLN A 198 53.55 4.26 43.80
N LEU A 199 54.29 5.37 43.77
CA LEU A 199 55.68 5.39 44.21
C LEU A 199 55.74 4.87 45.65
N SER A 200 56.65 3.95 45.90
CA SER A 200 56.75 3.32 47.20
C SER A 200 57.17 4.36 48.24
N LYS A 201 56.81 4.17 49.51
CA LYS A 201 57.21 5.10 50.58
C LYS A 201 58.73 5.31 50.66
N ARG A 202 59.53 4.35 50.15
CA ARG A 202 60.99 4.47 50.06
C ARG A 202 61.47 5.50 49.04
N ASP A 203 60.69 5.75 47.99
CA ASP A 203 61.01 6.74 46.96
C ASP A 203 60.61 8.16 47.39
N MET A 204 59.64 8.28 48.31
CA MET A 204 59.27 9.55 48.97
C MET A 204 60.21 9.94 50.13
N GLU A 205 60.93 8.97 50.69
CA GLU A 205 61.88 9.15 51.80
C GLU A 205 63.32 9.32 51.31
N ALA A 206 63.53 9.41 49.99
CA ALA A 206 64.78 9.90 49.44
C ALA A 206 64.90 11.39 49.82
N PRO A 207 66.00 11.82 50.48
CA PRO A 207 66.20 13.23 50.77
C PRO A 207 66.17 13.99 49.45
N PHE A 208 65.19 14.88 49.33
CA PHE A 208 65.09 15.80 48.21
C PHE A 208 66.38 16.63 48.20
N LEU A 209 67.05 16.68 47.05
CA LEU A 209 68.32 17.39 46.84
C LEU A 209 68.30 18.85 47.37
N GLN A 210 67.10 19.43 47.48
CA GLN A 210 66.87 20.75 48.07
C GLN A 210 67.19 20.85 49.57
N ASN A 211 67.01 19.79 50.36
CA ASN A 211 67.37 19.80 51.77
C ASN A 211 68.89 19.72 51.98
N ASP A 212 69.60 18.97 51.13
CA ASP A 212 71.06 18.93 51.17
C ASP A 212 71.67 20.29 50.82
N ALA A 213 71.03 21.06 49.94
CA ALA A 213 71.46 22.43 49.62
C ALA A 213 71.21 23.43 50.77
N LEU A 214 70.18 23.22 51.61
CA LEU A 214 69.89 24.08 52.76
C LEU A 214 70.77 23.75 53.98
N PHE A 215 71.14 22.48 54.16
CA PHE A 215 72.05 22.07 55.25
C PHE A 215 73.54 22.21 54.88
N ALA A 216 73.87 22.34 53.60
CA ALA A 216 75.22 22.65 53.15
C ALA A 216 75.58 24.14 53.37
N ARG A 217 76.07 24.41 54.58
CA ARG A 217 76.65 25.67 55.09
C ARG A 217 75.64 26.68 55.61
N GLU A 218 75.49 26.66 56.93
CA GLU A 218 75.21 27.82 57.76
C GLU A 218 76.31 28.89 57.54
N GLN A 219 76.18 29.68 56.46
CA GLN A 219 77.12 30.76 56.14
C GLN A 219 76.81 31.96 57.01
N VAL A 220 77.33 31.96 58.24
CA VAL A 220 77.28 33.09 59.19
C VAL A 220 77.78 34.39 58.54
N GLY A 221 78.67 34.28 57.54
CA GLY A 221 79.12 35.38 56.70
C GLY A 221 78.02 35.99 55.83
N LEU A 222 77.20 35.18 55.14
CA LEU A 222 76.13 35.66 54.28
C LEU A 222 75.07 36.44 55.08
N LEU A 223 74.74 35.97 56.28
CA LEU A 223 73.80 36.67 57.15
C LEU A 223 74.35 38.04 57.61
N LYS A 224 75.66 38.11 57.89
CA LYS A 224 76.35 39.36 58.23
C LYS A 224 76.37 40.32 57.03
N ASP A 225 76.64 39.82 55.84
CA ASP A 225 76.68 40.60 54.61
C ASP A 225 75.29 41.17 54.28
N ILE A 226 74.23 40.36 54.40
CA ILE A 226 72.83 40.82 54.24
C ILE A 226 72.51 41.93 55.25
N ASN A 227 72.91 41.76 56.51
CA ASN A 227 72.66 42.77 57.53
C ASN A 227 73.46 44.07 57.26
N THR A 228 74.69 43.97 56.76
CA THR A 228 75.47 45.16 56.36
C THR A 228 74.82 45.90 55.18
N VAL A 229 74.28 45.18 54.19
CA VAL A 229 73.56 45.78 53.06
C VAL A 229 72.29 46.47 53.52
N HIS A 230 71.50 45.83 54.40
CA HIS A 230 70.31 46.42 55.01
C HIS A 230 70.62 47.68 55.83
N SER A 231 71.75 47.70 56.53
CA SER A 231 72.21 48.87 57.29
C SER A 231 72.87 49.95 56.42
N SER A 232 73.03 49.72 55.10
CA SER A 232 73.69 50.68 54.23
C SER A 232 72.84 51.93 54.01
N ALA A 233 73.52 53.08 53.90
CA ALA A 233 72.88 54.37 53.67
C ALA A 233 72.06 54.45 52.38
N VAL A 234 72.29 53.55 51.42
CA VAL A 234 71.55 53.50 50.16
C VAL A 234 70.19 52.84 50.39
N VAL A 235 70.16 51.70 51.07
CA VAL A 235 68.92 50.95 51.34
C VAL A 235 68.00 51.75 52.26
N THR A 236 68.53 52.41 53.28
CA THR A 236 67.72 53.27 54.17
C THR A 236 67.12 54.48 53.43
N LYS A 237 67.85 55.10 52.50
CA LYS A 237 67.31 56.17 51.65
C LYS A 237 66.20 55.67 50.73
N VAL A 238 66.38 54.49 50.12
CA VAL A 238 65.35 53.87 49.28
C VAL A 238 64.11 53.54 50.11
N GLN A 239 64.29 52.99 51.32
CA GLN A 239 63.19 52.71 52.24
C GLN A 239 62.41 53.97 52.63
N MET A 240 63.09 55.07 52.96
CA MET A 240 62.41 56.36 53.23
C MET A 240 61.68 56.93 52.00
N LEU A 241 62.21 56.75 50.79
CA LEU A 241 61.52 57.16 49.56
C LEU A 241 60.24 56.36 49.34
N LEU A 242 60.30 55.04 49.57
CA LEU A 242 59.13 54.18 49.51
C LEU A 242 58.11 54.57 50.58
N GLU A 243 58.53 54.78 51.82
CA GLU A 243 57.64 55.19 52.92
C GLU A 243 56.95 56.52 52.61
N ARG A 244 57.68 57.51 52.10
CA ARG A 244 57.10 58.78 51.66
C ARG A 244 56.15 58.63 50.46
N ALA A 245 56.48 57.75 49.52
CA ALA A 245 55.58 57.45 48.40
C ALA A 245 54.27 56.79 48.90
N TYR A 246 54.37 55.91 49.89
CA TYR A 246 53.21 55.28 50.52
C TYR A 246 52.36 56.28 51.31
N GLU A 247 52.97 57.18 52.09
CA GLU A 247 52.26 58.28 52.77
C GLU A 247 51.51 59.19 51.79
N ILE A 248 52.08 59.45 50.60
CA ILE A 248 51.41 60.23 49.55
C ILE A 248 50.21 59.47 48.97
N THR A 249 50.26 58.14 48.88
CA THR A 249 49.16 57.33 48.35
C THR A 249 48.06 57.01 49.36
N GLU A 250 48.36 57.01 50.67
CA GLU A 250 47.35 56.80 51.74
C GLU A 250 46.84 58.10 52.38
N GLY A 251 47.46 59.25 52.08
CA GLY A 251 47.03 60.58 52.52
C GLY A 251 46.03 61.29 51.57
N LEU A 252 45.25 60.54 50.79
CA LEU A 252 44.17 61.02 49.90
C LEU A 252 42.86 60.29 50.18
#